data_AF-A0A0S2LQ40-F1
#
_entry.id   AF-A0A0S2LQ40-F1
#
_cell.length_a   1.000
_cell.length_b   1.000
_cell.length_c   1.000
_cell.angle_alpha   90.00
_cell.angle_beta   90.00
_cell.angle_gamma   90.00
#
_symmetry.space_group_name_H-M   'P 1'
#
loop_
_entity.id
_entity.type
_entity.pdbx_description
1 polymer ?
#
loop_
_entity_poly.entity_id
_entity_poly.type
_entity_poly.pdbx_seq_one_letter_code
_entity_poly.pdbx_strand_id
1 'polypeptide(L)'
;MKFSIFFFFLDLSIIKMAHLVKIYDTCIGCTQCVRACPLDVLEMVPWDGCKANQMASAPRTEDCVGCKRCETACPTDFLSVRVYLGSESTRSMGLAY
;
A
#
# COMPACT_ATOMS: atom_id res chain seq x y z
N MET A 1 -22.91 -12.16 27.33
CA MET A 1 -21.61 -12.61 26.79
C MET A 1 -21.66 -13.02 25.31
N LYS A 2 -22.48 -12.34 24.49
CA LYS A 2 -22.74 -12.70 23.08
C LYS A 2 -22.43 -11.57 22.09
N PHE A 3 -21.83 -10.48 22.58
CA PHE A 3 -21.52 -9.26 21.82
C PHE A 3 -20.07 -9.21 21.33
N SER A 4 -19.15 -10.00 21.90
CA SER A 4 -17.71 -9.90 21.57
C SER A 4 -17.26 -10.79 20.41
N ILE A 5 -18.06 -11.77 19.99
CA ILE A 5 -17.68 -12.75 18.95
C ILE A 5 -18.13 -12.32 17.55
N PHE A 6 -19.17 -11.46 17.45
CA PHE A 6 -19.69 -11.02 16.15
C PHE A 6 -18.77 -10.03 15.43
N PHE A 7 -17.90 -9.32 16.17
CA PHE A 7 -16.92 -8.40 15.59
C PHE A 7 -15.78 -9.13 14.88
N PHE A 8 -15.40 -10.32 15.36
CA PHE A 8 -14.24 -11.05 14.85
C PHE A 8 -14.50 -11.77 13.50
N PHE A 9 -15.77 -12.06 13.19
CA PHE A 9 -16.14 -12.75 11.94
C PHE A 9 -16.37 -11.79 10.76
N LEU A 10 -16.45 -10.48 11.00
CA LEU A 10 -16.69 -9.49 9.94
C LEU A 10 -15.41 -8.90 9.33
N ASP A 11 -14.23 -9.29 9.80
CA ASP A 11 -12.96 -8.79 9.23
C ASP A 11 -12.43 -9.65 8.07
N LEU A 12 -12.82 -10.93 7.95
CA LEU A 12 -12.22 -11.83 6.95
C LEU A 12 -12.81 -11.73 5.53
N SER A 13 -13.95 -11.04 5.37
CA SER A 13 -14.72 -11.00 4.12
C SER A 13 -14.59 -9.68 3.34
N ILE A 14 -13.98 -8.63 3.91
CA ILE A 14 -13.86 -7.31 3.28
C ILE A 14 -12.52 -7.16 2.50
N ILE A 15 -11.57 -8.07 2.67
CA ILE A 15 -10.16 -7.91 2.24
C ILE A 15 -9.87 -8.33 0.78
N LYS A 16 -10.86 -8.41 -0.11
CA LYS A 16 -10.65 -8.82 -1.52
C LYS A 16 -11.30 -7.86 -2.52
N MET A 17 -11.10 -6.56 -2.34
CA MET A 17 -11.53 -5.53 -3.29
C MET A 17 -10.49 -4.40 -3.47
N ALA A 18 -9.22 -4.71 -3.21
CA ALA A 18 -8.13 -3.74 -3.29
C ALA A 18 -6.88 -4.36 -3.92
N HIS A 19 -6.02 -3.53 -4.50
CA HIS A 19 -4.69 -3.97 -4.88
C HIS A 19 -3.82 -4.14 -3.64
N LEU A 20 -2.88 -5.09 -3.68
CA LEU A 20 -1.95 -5.34 -2.60
C LEU A 20 -0.63 -4.61 -2.88
N VAL A 21 -0.26 -3.68 -2.00
CA VAL A 21 1.03 -2.99 -2.06
C VAL A 21 1.96 -3.61 -1.02
N LYS A 22 3.03 -4.25 -1.46
CA LYS A 22 4.04 -4.85 -0.60
C LYS A 22 5.30 -4.00 -0.61
N ILE A 23 5.78 -3.62 0.57
CA ILE A 23 7.06 -2.96 0.77
C ILE A 23 8.03 -3.97 1.40
N TYR A 24 9.24 -4.05 0.86
CA TYR A 24 10.30 -4.93 1.33
C TYR A 24 11.32 -4.16 2.18
N ASP A 25 12.02 -4.89 3.04
CA ASP A 25 13.03 -4.35 3.96
C ASP A 25 14.26 -3.76 3.23
N THR A 26 14.38 -3.93 1.91
CA THR A 26 15.37 -3.25 1.06
C THR A 26 15.08 -1.76 0.89
N CYS A 27 13.96 -1.26 1.44
CA CYS A 27 13.56 0.14 1.35
C CYS A 27 14.62 1.05 2.00
N ILE A 28 15.13 2.01 1.21
CA ILE A 28 16.12 2.99 1.69
C ILE A 28 15.50 4.24 2.34
N GLY A 29 14.17 4.30 2.46
CA GLY A 29 13.49 5.47 3.04
C GLY A 29 13.56 6.76 2.21
N CYS A 30 13.75 6.66 0.88
CA CYS A 30 13.98 7.84 0.02
C CYS A 30 12.75 8.71 -0.26
N THR A 31 11.56 8.33 0.17
CA THR A 31 10.27 9.05 0.01
C THR A 31 9.76 9.26 -1.44
N GLN A 32 10.49 8.79 -2.45
CA GLN A 32 10.10 8.99 -3.86
C GLN A 32 8.78 8.31 -4.23
N CYS A 33 8.52 7.11 -3.69
CA CYS A 33 7.28 6.39 -3.94
C CYS A 33 6.03 7.10 -3.39
N VAL A 34 6.15 7.79 -2.26
CA VAL A 34 5.08 8.60 -1.65
C VAL A 34 4.76 9.77 -2.58
N ARG A 35 5.78 10.53 -3.01
CA ARG A 35 5.61 11.68 -3.90
C ARG A 35 5.09 11.31 -5.30
N ALA A 36 5.40 10.12 -5.77
CA ALA A 36 4.97 9.64 -7.08
C ALA A 36 3.52 9.12 -7.09
N CYS A 37 2.94 8.83 -5.92
CA CYS A 37 1.58 8.32 -5.82
C CYS A 37 0.57 9.46 -6.07
N PRO A 38 -0.27 9.40 -7.12
CA PRO A 38 -1.25 10.44 -7.39
C PRO A 38 -2.41 10.47 -6.38
N LEU A 39 -2.61 9.36 -5.65
CA LEU A 39 -3.69 9.16 -4.69
C LEU A 39 -3.20 9.13 -3.25
N ASP A 40 -1.92 9.46 -3.02
CA ASP A 40 -1.32 9.56 -1.68
C ASP A 40 -1.52 8.28 -0.84
N VAL A 41 -1.53 7.10 -1.46
CA VAL A 41 -1.81 5.82 -0.78
C VAL A 41 -0.70 5.42 0.22
N LEU A 42 0.51 5.94 0.02
CA LEU A 42 1.70 5.56 0.79
C LEU A 42 2.08 6.68 1.77
N GLU A 43 2.55 6.28 2.94
CA GLU A 43 3.01 7.18 4.00
C GLU A 43 4.40 6.74 4.50
N MET A 44 5.14 7.64 5.13
CA MET A 44 6.43 7.31 5.75
C MET A 44 6.24 7.00 7.23
N VAL A 45 6.70 5.82 7.65
CA VAL A 45 6.70 5.38 9.04
C VAL A 45 8.13 5.29 9.56
N PRO A 46 8.39 5.61 10.84
CA PRO A 46 9.72 5.46 11.43
C PRO A 46 10.11 3.98 11.48
N TRP A 47 11.33 3.68 11.02
CA TRP A 47 11.90 2.32 11.04
C TRP A 47 13.44 2.39 11.07
N ASP A 48 14.04 1.83 12.11
CA ASP A 48 15.50 1.74 12.33
C ASP A 48 16.27 0.77 11.40
N GLY A 49 15.63 0.20 10.38
CA GLY A 49 16.21 -0.82 9.48
C GLY A 49 16.99 -0.22 8.33
N CYS A 50 16.97 1.10 8.19
CA CYS A 50 17.65 1.83 7.15
C CYS A 50 18.34 3.07 7.72
N LYS A 51 19.39 3.56 7.04
CA LYS A 51 20.11 4.81 7.34
C LYS A 51 19.19 6.04 7.46
N ALA A 52 18.05 6.03 6.77
CA ALA A 52 17.08 7.13 6.81
C ALA A 52 16.14 7.07 8.02
N ASN A 53 16.19 6.02 8.84
CA ASN A 53 15.30 5.74 9.98
C ASN A 53 13.80 5.82 9.64
N GLN A 54 13.44 5.58 8.38
CA GLN A 54 12.07 5.64 7.89
C GLN A 54 11.87 4.65 6.75
N MET A 55 10.67 4.10 6.65
CA MET A 55 10.24 3.19 5.59
C MET A 55 8.86 3.59 5.06
N ALA A 56 8.60 3.31 3.79
CA ALA A 56 7.28 3.50 3.22
C ALA A 56 6.31 2.41 3.72
N SER A 57 5.09 2.82 4.06
CA SER A 57 3.96 1.94 4.39
C SER A 57 2.76 2.30 3.54
N ALA A 58 1.86 1.35 3.29
CA ALA A 58 0.64 1.56 2.51
C ALA A 58 -0.60 1.26 3.38
N PRO A 59 -1.07 2.21 4.20
CA PRO A 59 -2.27 2.01 5.01
C PRO A 59 -3.56 2.04 4.19
N ARG A 60 -3.58 2.77 3.06
CA ARG A 60 -4.79 3.04 2.25
C ARG A 60 -4.82 2.28 0.93
N THR A 61 -4.50 0.98 0.94
CA THR A 61 -4.42 0.19 -0.30
C THR A 61 -5.74 0.05 -1.06
N GLU A 62 -6.87 0.33 -0.40
CA GLU A 62 -8.21 0.39 -0.98
C GLU A 62 -8.39 1.46 -2.07
N ASP A 63 -7.65 2.56 -1.98
CA ASP A 63 -7.67 3.65 -2.96
C ASP A 63 -6.62 3.44 -4.06
N CYS A 64 -5.84 2.35 -4.02
CA CYS A 64 -4.84 2.08 -5.03
C CYS A 64 -5.51 1.77 -6.38
N VAL A 65 -5.12 2.49 -7.42
CA VAL A 65 -5.52 2.25 -8.83
C VAL A 65 -4.55 1.37 -9.62
N GLY A 66 -3.49 0.87 -8.97
CA GLY A 66 -2.57 -0.06 -9.63
C GLY A 66 -1.70 0.58 -10.71
N CYS A 67 -1.56 1.91 -10.71
CA CYS A 67 -0.79 2.66 -11.72
C CYS A 67 0.73 2.37 -11.73
N LYS A 68 1.26 1.67 -10.71
CA LYS A 68 2.68 1.30 -10.56
C LYS A 68 3.69 2.45 -10.61
N ARG A 69 3.27 3.71 -10.50
CA ARG A 69 4.21 4.85 -10.43
C ARG A 69 5.18 4.78 -9.25
N CYS A 70 4.74 4.19 -8.14
CA CYS A 70 5.60 3.92 -6.99
C CYS A 70 6.75 2.96 -7.32
N GLU A 71 6.53 1.98 -8.20
CA GLU A 71 7.55 1.04 -8.69
C GLU A 71 8.59 1.77 -9.55
N THR A 72 8.13 2.60 -10.48
CA THR A 72 9.01 3.36 -11.38
C THR A 72 9.82 4.43 -10.66
N ALA A 73 9.26 5.03 -9.61
CA ALA A 73 9.95 6.04 -8.81
C ALA A 73 10.96 5.44 -7.81
N CYS A 74 10.96 4.12 -7.63
CA CYS A 74 11.88 3.46 -6.69
C CYS A 74 13.29 3.43 -7.29
N PRO A 75 14.29 4.06 -6.66
CA PRO A 75 15.65 4.12 -7.19
C PRO A 75 16.46 2.83 -6.93
N THR A 76 15.87 1.81 -6.30
CA THR A 76 16.56 0.56 -5.96
C THR A 76 16.49 -0.45 -7.12
N ASP A 77 17.58 -1.17 -7.39
CA ASP A 77 17.67 -2.17 -8.48
C ASP A 77 16.65 -3.31 -8.34
N PHE A 78 16.39 -3.74 -7.10
CA PHE A 78 15.38 -4.74 -6.77
C PHE A 78 14.24 -4.07 -6.02
N LEU A 79 13.37 -3.40 -6.79
CA LEU A 79 12.22 -2.59 -6.36
C LEU A 79 11.75 -2.92 -4.94
N SER A 80 11.95 -1.97 -4.03
CA SER A 80 11.54 -2.13 -2.63
C SER A 80 10.03 -2.01 -2.42
N VAL A 81 9.29 -1.56 -3.45
CA VAL A 81 7.82 -1.49 -3.46
C VAL A 81 7.30 -2.25 -4.66
N ARG A 82 6.28 -3.09 -4.45
CA ARG A 82 5.62 -3.86 -5.51
C ARG A 82 4.11 -3.85 -5.33
N VAL A 83 3.40 -3.59 -6.42
CA VAL A 83 1.94 -3.56 -6.47
C VAL A 83 1.43 -4.80 -7.20
N TYR A 84 0.67 -5.61 -6.48
CA TYR A 84 -0.04 -6.76 -7.01
C TYR A 84 -1.48 -6.37 -7.27
N LEU A 85 -1.91 -6.46 -8.54
CA LEU A 85 -3.28 -6.17 -8.91
C LEU A 85 -4.20 -7.28 -8.38
N GLY A 86 -5.03 -6.92 -7.40
CA GLY A 86 -6.15 -7.73 -6.94
C GLY A 86 -7.41 -7.56 -7.80
N SER A 87 -8.56 -7.88 -7.21
CA SER A 87 -9.90 -7.63 -7.74
C SER A 87 -10.17 -6.14 -7.95
N GLU A 88 -10.76 -5.81 -9.09
CA GLU A 88 -11.07 -4.45 -9.48
C GLU A 88 -12.33 -3.92 -8.77
N SER A 89 -12.24 -2.69 -8.26
CA SER A 89 -13.33 -1.90 -7.71
C SER A 89 -13.50 -0.62 -8.52
N THR A 90 -14.62 0.10 -8.35
CA THR A 90 -14.84 1.40 -8.99
C THR A 90 -13.70 2.38 -8.70
N ARG A 91 -13.19 2.36 -7.45
CA ARG A 91 -12.01 3.11 -7.01
C ARG A 91 -10.74 2.66 -7.72
N SER A 92 -10.47 1.36 -7.79
CA SER A 92 -9.24 0.86 -8.39
C SER A 92 -9.19 1.08 -9.92
N MET A 93 -10.34 1.13 -10.59
CA MET A 93 -10.42 1.46 -12.01
C MET A 93 -10.32 2.96 -12.29
N GLY A 94 -10.27 3.81 -11.27
CA GLY A 94 -10.22 5.27 -11.44
C GLY A 94 -11.49 5.84 -12.09
N LEU A 95 -12.63 5.16 -11.93
CA LEU A 95 -13.91 5.64 -12.44
C LEU A 95 -14.44 6.73 -11.51
N ALA A 96 -14.82 7.87 -12.09
CA ALA A 96 -15.37 9.01 -11.36
C ALA A 96 -16.88 8.88 -11.06
N TYR A 97 -17.51 7.78 -11.50
CA TYR A 97 -18.96 7.55 -11.43
C TYR A 97 -19.28 6.06 -11.20
#